data_AF-A0A6C0DFA2-F1
#
_entry.id   AF-A0A6C0DFA2-F1
#
_cell.length_a   1.000
_cell.length_b   1.000
_cell.length_c   1.000
_cell.angle_alpha   90.00
_cell.angle_beta   90.00
_cell.angle_gamma   90.00
#
_symmetry.space_group_name_H-M   'P 1'
#
loop_
_entity.id
_entity.type
_entity.pdbx_description
1 polymer ?
#
loop_
_entity_poly.entity_id
_entity_poly.type
_entity_poly.pdbx_seq_one_letter_code
_entity_poly.pdbx_strand_id
1 'polypeptide(L)'
;MAFTRFHDDPCRIKKQLQQSTDPGRWILNVPGYGDKPQYMADPHVRIQTWGGNLMTNSVELESSLKGINKPLSRDCLGKDEYTKFNVYSQPIQYPTNKSMYTEESRTIAPAWTARDLEQVDWYYLPLNPQENTCYPFENNVSTRILEKDNFVAKLPCDTNNNLFPLPIQTNTESSGKKGQKK
;
A
#
# COMPACT_ATOMS: atom_id res chain seq x y z
N MET A 1 -8.63 67.29 39.28
CA MET A 1 -9.21 66.24 38.42
C MET A 1 -8.38 64.97 38.59
N ALA A 2 -8.90 63.98 39.31
CA ALA A 2 -8.18 62.73 39.49
C ALA A 2 -8.25 61.93 38.19
N PHE A 3 -7.12 61.73 37.52
CA PHE A 3 -7.02 60.93 36.31
C PHE A 3 -7.24 59.45 36.67
N THR A 4 -8.49 58.99 36.68
CA THR A 4 -8.86 57.58 36.77
C THR A 4 -8.63 56.89 35.43
N ARG A 5 -7.37 56.82 34.99
CA ARG A 5 -7.02 56.04 33.80
C ARG A 5 -7.07 54.56 34.16
N PHE A 6 -8.23 53.95 33.98
CA PHE A 6 -8.46 52.50 34.14
C PHE A 6 -7.49 51.64 33.31
N HIS A 7 -6.80 52.22 32.33
CA HIS A 7 -5.72 51.58 31.58
C HIS A 7 -4.46 51.33 32.44
N ASP A 8 -4.11 52.29 33.30
CA ASP A 8 -2.85 52.31 34.06
C ASP A 8 -2.99 51.63 35.43
N ASP A 9 -4.14 51.00 35.70
CA ASP A 9 -4.35 50.18 36.90
C ASP A 9 -3.34 49.02 36.91
N PRO A 10 -2.54 48.84 37.99
CA PRO A 10 -1.55 47.78 38.09
C PRO A 10 -2.12 46.38 37.82
N CYS A 11 -3.37 46.11 38.19
CA CYS A 11 -4.03 44.84 37.93
C CYS A 11 -4.22 44.58 36.43
N ARG A 12 -4.55 45.63 35.66
CA ARG A 12 -4.76 45.55 34.21
C ARG A 12 -3.47 45.40 33.44
N ILE A 13 -2.44 46.17 33.81
CA ILE A 13 -1.09 46.04 33.24
C ILE A 13 -0.58 44.61 33.44
N LYS A 14 -0.73 44.06 34.66
CA LYS A 14 -0.35 42.68 34.98
C LYS A 14 -1.10 41.67 34.09
N LYS A 15 -2.40 41.87 33.88
CA LYS A 15 -3.21 40.97 33.04
C LYS A 15 -2.82 41.05 31.56
N GLN A 16 -2.53 42.24 31.05
CA GLN A 16 -2.09 42.44 29.67
C GLN A 16 -0.71 41.79 29.44
N LEU A 17 0.24 41.98 30.37
CA LEU A 17 1.56 41.34 30.30
C LEU A 17 1.44 39.82 30.38
N GLN A 18 0.56 39.31 31.24
CA GLN A 18 0.22 37.89 31.29
C GLN A 18 -0.29 37.42 29.92
N GLN A 19 -1.32 38.04 29.35
CA GLN A 19 -1.89 37.64 28.05
C GLN A 19 -0.86 37.69 26.91
N SER A 20 0.07 38.64 26.92
CA SER A 20 1.14 38.73 25.91
C SER A 20 2.21 37.65 26.07
N THR A 21 2.48 37.20 27.31
CA THR A 21 3.57 36.25 27.59
C THR A 21 3.09 34.80 27.73
N ASP A 22 1.82 34.59 28.03
CA ASP A 22 1.19 33.26 28.15
C ASP A 22 1.44 32.38 26.90
N PRO A 23 1.32 32.89 25.65
CA PRO A 23 1.71 32.19 24.43
C PRO A 23 3.16 31.67 24.41
N GLY A 24 4.12 32.43 24.93
CA GLY A 24 5.52 31.96 25.01
C GLY A 24 5.72 31.00 26.17
N ARG A 25 5.11 31.32 27.32
CA ARG A 25 5.19 30.52 28.55
C ARG A 25 4.62 29.12 28.35
N TRP A 26 3.51 28.94 27.62
CA TRP A 26 2.97 27.59 27.42
C TRP A 26 3.93 26.71 26.63
N ILE A 27 4.59 27.24 25.59
CA ILE A 27 5.56 26.49 24.77
C ILE A 27 6.78 26.10 25.60
N LEU A 28 7.26 27.01 26.45
CA LEU A 28 8.46 26.79 27.27
C LEU A 28 8.19 25.91 28.50
N ASN A 29 6.98 25.98 29.06
CA ASN A 29 6.58 25.23 30.25
C ASN A 29 5.84 23.93 29.92
N VAL A 30 5.83 23.47 28.67
CA VAL A 30 5.31 22.13 28.36
C VAL A 30 6.16 21.13 29.15
N PRO A 31 5.56 20.33 30.06
CA PRO A 31 6.32 19.31 30.77
C PRO A 31 6.95 18.37 29.74
N GLY A 32 8.28 18.23 29.80
CA GLY A 32 9.02 17.39 28.88
C GLY A 32 8.75 15.90 29.11
N TYR A 33 9.20 15.06 28.18
CA TYR A 33 9.09 13.60 28.23
C TYR A 33 10.02 12.92 29.25
N GLY A 34 10.69 13.70 30.12
CA GLY A 34 11.75 13.24 31.01
C GLY A 34 13.10 13.06 30.32
N ASP A 35 14.12 12.63 31.07
CA ASP A 35 15.50 12.54 30.57
C ASP A 35 15.71 11.34 29.63
N LYS A 36 14.99 10.23 29.86
CA LYS A 36 15.11 8.98 29.11
C LYS A 36 13.74 8.34 28.81
N PRO A 37 12.93 8.94 27.92
CA PRO A 37 11.67 8.36 27.50
C PRO A 37 11.91 7.07 26.73
N GLN A 38 10.90 6.20 26.75
CA GLN A 38 10.94 4.95 26.02
C GLN A 38 10.70 5.20 24.53
N TYR A 39 11.63 4.76 23.68
CA TYR A 39 11.47 4.83 22.22
C TYR A 39 10.38 3.88 21.76
N MET A 40 9.32 4.39 21.16
CA MET A 40 8.25 3.58 20.59
C MET A 40 8.71 3.04 19.23
N ALA A 41 8.94 1.72 19.14
CA ALA A 41 9.38 1.07 17.90
C ALA A 41 8.22 0.69 16.97
N ASP A 42 7.03 1.29 17.15
CA ASP A 42 5.89 1.09 16.27
C ASP A 42 5.93 2.11 15.13
N PRO A 43 6.01 1.68 13.85
CA PRO A 43 6.09 2.59 12.71
C PRO A 43 4.80 3.40 12.45
N HIS A 44 3.66 3.01 13.04
CA HIS A 44 2.43 3.81 12.96
C HIS A 44 2.45 5.02 13.90
N VAL A 45 3.33 5.00 14.91
CA VAL A 45 3.48 6.09 15.86
C VAL A 45 4.54 7.07 15.34
N ARG A 46 4.09 8.25 14.91
CA ARG A 46 5.01 9.33 14.50
C ARG A 46 5.52 10.07 15.74
N ILE A 47 6.84 10.12 15.86
CA ILE A 47 7.54 10.89 16.88
C ILE A 47 7.41 12.38 16.53
N GLN A 48 6.89 13.18 17.47
CA GLN A 48 6.65 14.62 17.25
C GLN A 48 7.86 15.49 17.63
N THR A 49 8.69 15.04 18.57
CA THR A 49 9.86 15.76 19.06
C THR A 49 11.12 14.94 18.82
N TRP A 50 11.87 14.60 19.87
CA TRP A 50 13.10 13.81 19.78
C TRP A 50 12.78 12.34 20.07
N GLY A 51 13.33 11.45 19.25
CA GLY A 51 12.95 10.04 19.19
C GLY A 51 13.97 9.11 19.82
N GLY A 52 14.47 9.44 21.01
CA GLY A 52 15.53 8.65 21.65
C GLY A 52 16.82 8.54 20.82
N ASN A 53 17.12 9.55 19.99
CA ASN A 53 18.29 9.60 19.12
C ASN A 53 19.29 10.72 19.51
N LEU A 54 19.15 11.27 20.71
CA LEU A 54 20.04 12.31 21.20
C LEU A 54 21.44 11.75 21.51
N MET A 55 22.44 12.58 21.24
CA MET A 55 23.84 12.36 21.59
C MET A 55 24.21 13.21 22.80
N THR A 56 25.25 12.82 23.54
CA THR A 56 25.75 13.60 24.70
C THR A 56 26.19 15.01 24.34
N ASN A 57 26.66 15.22 23.11
CA ASN A 57 27.11 16.51 22.60
C ASN A 57 26.45 16.79 21.25
N SER A 58 25.13 17.04 21.27
CA SER A 58 24.36 17.31 20.05
C SER A 58 24.71 18.67 19.43
N VAL A 59 24.97 19.70 20.24
CA VAL A 59 25.19 21.06 19.74
C VAL A 59 26.48 21.19 18.93
N GLU A 60 27.61 20.66 19.43
CA GLU A 60 28.86 20.72 18.67
C GLU A 60 28.83 19.77 17.47
N LEU A 61 28.19 18.60 17.60
CA LEU A 61 28.02 17.67 16.50
C LEU A 61 27.23 18.31 15.36
N GLU A 62 26.10 18.95 15.66
CA GLU A 62 25.30 19.72 14.70
C GLU A 62 26.11 20.86 14.07
N SER A 63 26.88 21.59 14.88
CA SER A 63 27.74 22.68 14.39
C SER A 63 28.83 22.16 13.45
N SER A 64 29.38 20.97 13.74
CA SER A 64 30.37 20.29 12.92
C SER A 64 29.79 19.74 11.61
N LEU A 65 28.59 19.16 11.66
CA LEU A 65 27.85 18.70 10.47
C LEU A 65 27.46 19.86 9.56
N LYS A 66 27.12 21.02 10.14
CA LYS A 66 26.89 22.27 9.40
C LYS A 66 28.18 22.88 8.84
N GLY A 67 29.35 22.35 9.20
CA GLY A 67 30.65 22.84 8.74
C GLY A 67 31.07 24.17 9.36
N ILE A 68 30.44 24.62 10.46
CA ILE A 68 30.78 25.89 11.12
C ILE A 68 32.21 25.88 11.65
N ASN A 69 32.67 24.70 12.08
CA ASN A 69 34.02 24.48 12.60
C ASN A 69 35.10 24.40 11.49
N LYS A 70 34.73 24.38 10.21
CA LYS A 70 35.64 24.18 9.08
C LYS A 70 35.53 25.34 8.10
N PRO A 71 36.46 26.32 8.13
CA PRO A 71 36.50 27.33 7.08
C PRO A 71 36.82 26.66 5.73
N LEU A 72 36.16 27.10 4.67
CA LEU A 72 36.45 26.61 3.33
C LEU A 72 37.81 27.17 2.87
N SER A 73 38.77 26.29 2.61
CA SER A 73 40.05 26.65 1.99
C SER A 73 40.31 25.84 0.72
N ARG A 74 41.18 26.36 -0.14
CA ARG A 74 41.52 25.76 -1.45
C ARG A 74 42.78 24.90 -1.38
N ASP A 75 43.53 24.99 -0.29
CA ASP A 75 44.88 24.44 -0.19
C ASP A 75 44.87 23.12 0.59
N CYS A 76 45.50 22.09 0.04
CA CYS A 76 45.67 20.79 0.69
C CYS A 76 46.83 20.75 1.71
N LEU A 77 47.06 21.86 2.44
CA LEU A 77 48.16 22.02 3.41
C LEU A 77 47.81 21.47 4.81
N GLY A 78 46.85 20.55 4.90
CA GLY A 78 46.47 19.88 6.15
C GLY A 78 45.71 20.74 7.17
N LYS A 79 45.44 22.02 6.87
CA LYS A 79 44.66 22.92 7.74
C LYS A 79 43.18 22.50 7.83
N ASP A 80 42.65 21.91 6.75
CA ASP A 80 41.25 21.54 6.62
C ASP A 80 41.01 20.03 6.78
N GLU A 81 41.95 19.32 7.42
CA GLU A 81 41.84 17.87 7.66
C GLU A 81 40.62 17.54 8.53
N TYR A 82 39.69 16.75 7.98
CA TYR A 82 38.44 16.40 8.65
C TYR A 82 38.65 15.67 10.00
N THR A 83 39.77 14.98 10.17
CA THR A 83 40.13 14.22 11.38
C THR A 83 40.39 15.13 12.58
N LYS A 84 40.86 16.36 12.36
CA LYS A 84 41.18 17.33 13.44
C LYS A 84 39.95 17.94 14.10
N PHE A 85 38.83 17.96 13.37
CA PHE A 85 37.59 18.59 13.81
C PHE A 85 36.54 17.57 14.26
N ASN A 86 36.98 16.35 14.63
CA ASN A 86 36.07 15.33 15.10
C ASN A 86 35.49 15.73 16.47
N VAL A 87 34.17 15.71 16.59
CA VAL A 87 33.48 16.04 17.83
C VAL A 87 33.34 14.77 18.65
N TYR A 88 33.77 14.81 19.92
CA TYR A 88 33.56 13.70 20.83
C TYR A 88 32.09 13.68 21.29
N SER A 89 31.36 12.65 20.87
CA SER A 89 29.97 12.43 21.27
C SER A 89 29.70 10.94 21.42
N GLN A 90 28.81 10.58 22.35
CA GLN A 90 28.33 9.21 22.50
C GLN A 90 26.80 9.17 22.40
N PRO A 91 26.22 8.10 21.84
CA PRO A 91 24.78 7.93 21.78
C PRO A 91 24.22 7.70 23.18
N ILE A 92 23.18 8.47 23.55
CA ILE A 92 22.46 8.23 24.80
C ILE A 92 21.60 6.98 24.63
N GLN A 93 21.65 6.08 25.61
CA GLN A 93 20.86 4.86 25.59
C GLN A 93 19.44 5.11 26.13
N TYR A 94 18.45 4.76 25.30
CA TYR A 94 17.03 4.87 25.64
C TYR A 94 16.37 3.49 25.67
N PRO A 95 15.49 3.22 26.65
CA PRO A 95 14.73 1.98 26.64
C PRO A 95 13.82 1.94 25.42
N THR A 96 13.65 0.77 24.80
CA THR A 96 12.77 0.61 23.63
C THR A 96 11.46 -0.06 24.02
N ASN A 97 10.33 0.45 23.56
CA ASN A 97 9.03 -0.20 23.63
C ASN A 97 8.75 -0.92 22.33
N LYS A 98 8.55 -2.23 22.42
CA LYS A 98 8.16 -3.08 21.29
C LYS A 98 6.67 -3.36 21.26
N SER A 99 5.89 -2.84 22.21
CA SER A 99 4.44 -2.98 22.19
C SER A 99 3.91 -2.27 20.94
N MET A 100 3.38 -3.05 20.01
CA MET A 100 2.69 -2.53 18.85
C MET A 100 1.26 -2.18 19.26
N TYR A 101 0.81 -0.97 18.92
CA TYR A 101 -0.59 -0.59 19.12
C TYR A 101 -1.45 -0.95 17.92
N THR A 102 -0.83 -1.15 16.76
CA THR A 102 -1.50 -1.49 15.51
C THR A 102 -0.77 -2.63 14.81
N GLU A 103 -1.45 -3.76 14.65
CA GLU A 103 -0.91 -4.92 13.95
C GLU A 103 -1.34 -4.89 12.48
N GLU A 104 -0.37 -4.79 11.58
CA GLU A 104 -0.61 -4.88 10.15
C GLU A 104 0.42 -5.78 9.49
N SER A 105 -0.04 -6.73 8.68
CA SER A 105 0.84 -7.70 8.00
C SER A 105 1.91 -7.02 7.14
N ARG A 106 1.54 -5.96 6.41
CA ARG A 106 2.49 -5.20 5.56
C ARG A 106 3.63 -4.54 6.33
N THR A 107 3.40 -4.26 7.60
CA THR A 107 4.30 -3.53 8.49
C THR A 107 5.16 -4.49 9.31
N ILE A 108 4.57 -5.61 9.77
CA ILE A 108 5.24 -6.64 10.57
C ILE A 108 6.03 -7.60 9.68
N ALA A 109 5.48 -8.00 8.54
CA ALA A 109 6.02 -9.00 7.61
C ALA A 109 5.87 -8.52 6.16
N PRO A 110 6.73 -7.58 5.71
CA PRO A 110 6.63 -7.04 4.36
C PRO A 110 6.82 -8.14 3.32
N ALA A 111 6.09 -8.08 2.20
CA ALA A 111 6.00 -9.18 1.24
C ALA A 111 7.35 -9.72 0.73
N TRP A 112 8.42 -8.90 0.72
CA TRP A 112 9.76 -9.35 0.33
C TRP A 112 10.32 -10.44 1.27
N THR A 113 9.99 -10.41 2.57
CA THR A 113 10.44 -11.45 3.52
C THR A 113 9.81 -12.79 3.25
N ALA A 114 8.62 -12.82 2.64
CA ALA A 114 7.92 -14.06 2.28
C ALA A 114 8.30 -14.57 0.88
N ARG A 115 8.85 -13.73 0.00
CA ARG A 115 9.28 -14.14 -1.34
C ARG A 115 10.55 -14.99 -1.35
N ASP A 116 11.46 -14.71 -0.42
CA ASP A 116 12.73 -15.46 -0.31
C ASP A 116 12.56 -16.80 0.40
N LEU A 117 11.37 -17.07 0.96
CA LEU A 117 11.06 -18.38 1.51
C LEU A 117 10.72 -19.36 0.38
N GLU A 118 11.38 -20.52 0.41
CA GLU A 118 11.06 -21.62 -0.49
C GLU A 118 9.61 -22.06 -0.24
N GLN A 119 8.75 -21.88 -1.25
CA GLN A 119 7.41 -22.47 -1.28
C GLN A 119 7.54 -23.91 -1.75
N VAL A 120 7.87 -24.82 -0.84
CA VAL A 120 8.06 -26.20 -1.23
C VAL A 120 6.74 -26.96 -1.23
N ASP A 121 6.34 -27.37 -2.43
CA ASP A 121 5.16 -28.18 -2.65
C ASP A 121 5.55 -29.68 -2.78
N TRP A 122 5.86 -30.32 -1.65
CA TRP A 122 6.30 -31.72 -1.62
C TRP A 122 5.15 -32.73 -1.77
N TYR A 123 3.89 -32.30 -1.84
CA TYR A 123 2.77 -33.24 -1.90
C TYR A 123 2.42 -33.57 -3.36
N TYR A 124 2.12 -34.85 -3.61
CA TYR A 124 1.54 -35.24 -4.88
C TYR A 124 0.05 -34.86 -4.86
N LEU A 125 -0.43 -34.20 -5.92
CA LEU A 125 -1.86 -33.88 -6.01
C LEU A 125 -2.68 -35.19 -6.00
N PRO A 126 -3.69 -35.31 -5.13
CA PRO A 126 -4.53 -36.51 -5.08
C PRO A 126 -5.42 -36.67 -6.33
N LEU A 127 -5.62 -35.61 -7.10
CA LEU A 127 -6.42 -35.57 -8.32
C LEU A 127 -5.65 -34.81 -9.41
N ASN A 128 -5.76 -35.27 -10.67
CA ASN A 128 -5.10 -34.61 -11.78
C ASN A 128 -5.84 -33.30 -12.12
N PRO A 129 -5.20 -32.12 -12.02
CA PRO A 129 -5.85 -30.84 -12.30
C PRO A 129 -6.29 -30.68 -13.77
N GLN A 130 -5.79 -31.54 -14.66
CA GLN A 130 -6.15 -31.53 -16.08
C GLN A 130 -7.44 -32.30 -16.39
N GLU A 131 -8.01 -33.07 -15.44
CA GLU A 131 -9.17 -33.95 -15.70
C GLU A 131 -10.43 -33.20 -16.18
N ASN A 132 -10.62 -31.96 -15.75
CA ASN A 132 -11.79 -31.14 -16.10
C ASN A 132 -11.45 -29.96 -17.02
N THR A 133 -10.33 -30.04 -17.75
CA THR A 133 -9.92 -28.97 -18.68
C THR A 133 -10.81 -28.87 -19.91
N CYS A 134 -11.41 -29.99 -20.32
CA CYS A 134 -12.33 -30.05 -21.46
C CYS A 134 -13.78 -30.06 -20.98
N TYR A 135 -14.64 -29.28 -21.64
CA TYR A 135 -16.09 -29.35 -21.43
C TYR A 135 -16.60 -30.71 -21.94
N PRO A 136 -17.47 -31.42 -21.19
CA PRO A 136 -18.03 -32.71 -21.63
C PRO A 136 -19.15 -32.55 -22.68
N PHE A 137 -19.44 -31.33 -23.09
CA PHE A 137 -20.48 -30.97 -24.05
C PHE A 137 -19.96 -29.96 -25.06
N GLU A 138 -20.56 -29.97 -26.24
CA GLU A 138 -20.21 -29.05 -27.33
C GLU A 138 -20.53 -27.60 -26.95
N ASN A 139 -19.52 -26.74 -27.03
CA ASN A 139 -19.61 -25.29 -26.79
C ASN A 139 -19.63 -24.55 -28.15
N ASN A 140 -20.25 -23.36 -28.19
CA ASN A 140 -20.36 -22.49 -29.36
C ASN A 140 -21.18 -23.07 -30.52
N VAL A 141 -22.09 -23.99 -30.23
CA VAL A 141 -23.04 -24.52 -31.21
C VAL A 141 -24.31 -23.67 -31.22
N SER A 142 -24.75 -23.25 -32.41
CA SER A 142 -26.01 -22.49 -32.56
C SER A 142 -27.20 -23.44 -32.45
N THR A 143 -27.72 -23.60 -31.24
CA THR A 143 -28.89 -24.46 -30.95
C THR A 143 -30.09 -24.11 -31.81
N ARG A 144 -30.31 -22.82 -32.09
CA ARG A 144 -31.37 -22.33 -32.97
C ARG A 144 -31.24 -22.86 -34.41
N ILE A 145 -30.03 -22.87 -34.97
CA ILE A 145 -29.80 -23.39 -36.33
C ILE A 145 -30.01 -24.90 -36.34
N LEU A 146 -29.48 -25.61 -35.34
CA LEU A 146 -29.70 -27.06 -35.21
C LEU A 146 -31.19 -27.41 -35.09
N GLU A 147 -31.97 -26.67 -34.30
CA GLU A 147 -33.40 -26.93 -34.18
C GLU A 147 -34.13 -26.63 -35.49
N LYS A 148 -33.77 -25.55 -36.19
CA LYS A 148 -34.33 -25.22 -37.49
C LYS A 148 -34.04 -26.30 -38.54
N ASP A 149 -32.79 -26.76 -38.62
CA ASP A 149 -32.36 -27.75 -39.61
C ASP A 149 -32.94 -29.15 -39.31
N ASN A 150 -33.11 -29.48 -38.03
CA ASN A 150 -33.72 -30.74 -37.60
C ASN A 150 -35.25 -30.67 -37.45
N PHE A 151 -35.89 -29.54 -37.76
CA PHE A 151 -37.33 -29.39 -37.64
C PHE A 151 -38.07 -30.13 -38.75
N VAL A 152 -38.84 -31.15 -38.35
CA VAL A 152 -39.78 -31.83 -39.24
C VAL A 152 -41.19 -31.33 -38.95
N ALA A 153 -41.76 -30.56 -39.89
CA ALA A 153 -43.11 -30.03 -39.76
C ALA A 153 -44.14 -31.17 -39.72
N LYS A 154 -44.83 -31.31 -38.59
CA LYS A 154 -46.02 -32.17 -38.50
C LYS A 154 -47.23 -31.35 -38.94
N LEU A 155 -47.77 -31.66 -40.11
CA LEU A 155 -49.02 -31.08 -40.56
C LEU A 155 -50.16 -31.61 -39.68
N PRO A 156 -51.01 -30.75 -39.09
CA PRO A 156 -52.27 -31.21 -38.53
C PRO A 156 -53.11 -31.79 -39.68
N CYS A 157 -53.74 -32.93 -39.45
CA CYS A 157 -54.63 -33.55 -40.42
C CYS A 157 -55.91 -32.69 -40.57
N ASP A 158 -55.93 -31.79 -41.55
CA ASP A 158 -57.15 -31.09 -41.96
C ASP A 158 -58.02 -32.03 -42.80
N THR A 159 -59.23 -32.34 -42.32
CA THR A 159 -60.19 -33.28 -42.93
C THR A 159 -61.00 -32.69 -44.09
N ASN A 160 -60.58 -31.56 -44.66
CA ASN A 160 -61.30 -30.91 -45.76
C ASN A 160 -60.57 -31.11 -47.08
N ASN A 161 -61.08 -32.08 -47.85
CA ASN A 161 -60.63 -32.51 -49.17
C ASN A 161 -60.74 -31.42 -50.25
N ASN A 162 -59.86 -30.42 -50.24
CA ASN A 162 -59.60 -29.62 -51.45
C ASN A 162 -58.10 -29.63 -51.73
N LEU A 163 -57.75 -30.36 -52.78
CA LEU A 163 -56.40 -30.63 -53.25
C LEU A 163 -55.64 -29.33 -53.57
N PHE A 164 -54.48 -29.16 -52.93
CA PHE A 164 -53.37 -28.42 -53.54
C PHE A 164 -52.27 -29.44 -53.87
N PRO A 165 -51.80 -29.52 -55.13
CA PRO A 165 -50.69 -30.41 -55.45
C PRO A 165 -49.41 -29.90 -54.80
N LEU A 166 -48.88 -30.66 -53.84
CA LEU A 166 -47.55 -30.44 -53.30
C LEU A 166 -46.52 -30.67 -54.42
N PRO A 167 -45.55 -29.77 -54.65
CA PRO A 167 -44.47 -30.02 -55.58
C PRO A 167 -43.59 -31.16 -55.05
N ILE A 168 -43.55 -32.26 -55.80
CA ILE A 168 -42.64 -33.38 -55.55
C ILE A 168 -41.22 -32.87 -55.81
N GLN A 169 -40.44 -32.63 -54.77
CA GLN A 169 -39.00 -32.44 -54.92
C GLN A 169 -38.38 -33.80 -55.22
N THR A 170 -38.09 -34.07 -56.50
CA THR A 170 -37.24 -35.18 -56.90
C THR A 170 -35.80 -34.84 -56.55
N ASN A 171 -35.38 -35.14 -55.32
CA ASN A 171 -33.96 -35.20 -55.00
C ASN A 171 -33.38 -36.46 -55.66
N THR A 172 -32.95 -36.34 -56.91
CA THR A 172 -32.05 -37.32 -57.50
C THR A 172 -30.69 -37.17 -56.82
N GLU A 173 -30.43 -38.01 -55.82
CA GLU A 173 -29.08 -38.23 -55.31
C GLU A 173 -28.25 -38.87 -56.43
N SER A 174 -27.46 -38.05 -57.14
CA SER A 174 -26.39 -38.57 -57.98
C SER A 174 -25.33 -39.19 -57.07
N SER A 175 -25.27 -40.52 -57.09
CA SER A 175 -24.24 -41.34 -56.44
C SER A 175 -22.85 -41.03 -57.01
N GLY A 176 -22.16 -40.07 -56.40
CA GLY A 176 -20.74 -39.83 -56.62
C GLY A 176 -19.89 -40.91 -55.96
N LYS A 177 -19.59 -41.99 -56.69
CA LYS A 177 -18.52 -42.94 -56.35
C LYS A 177 -17.20 -42.17 -56.23
N LYS A 178 -16.66 -42.00 -55.02
CA LYS A 178 -15.22 -41.76 -54.81
C LYS A 178 -14.57 -43.06 -54.33
N GLY A 179 -13.53 -43.45 -55.05
CA GLY A 179 -12.91 -44.77 -55.06
C GLY A 179 -12.32 -45.21 -53.72
N GLN A 180 -12.25 -46.53 -53.60
CA GLN A 180 -11.58 -47.26 -52.54
C GLN A 180 -10.06 -47.04 -52.56
N LYS A 181 -9.54 -46.95 -51.34
CA LYS A 181 -8.15 -47.14 -50.91
C LYS A 181 -7.35 -48.16 -51.74
N LYS A 182 -6.15 -47.75 -52.15
CA LYS A 182 -4.88 -48.37 -51.74
C LYS A 182 -3.86 -47.26 -51.51
#